data_AF-A0A715WE51-F1
#
_entry.id   AF-A0A715WE51-F1
#
_cell.length_a   1.000
_cell.length_b   1.000
_cell.length_c   1.000
_cell.angle_alpha   90.00
_cell.angle_beta   90.00
_cell.angle_gamma   90.00
#
_symmetry.space_group_name_H-M   'P 1'
#
loop_
_entity.id
_entity.type
_entity.pdbx_description
1 polymer ?
#
loop_
_entity_poly.entity_id
_entity_poly.type
_entity_poly.pdbx_seq_one_letter_code
_entity_poly.pdbx_strand_id
1 'polypeptide(L)'
;AGLAMATMDIIKLYGEQPANFLDVGGGATQERVSEAFRLIVSDSKVKAILVNIFGGIVRCDMIARAIIHALNEASITLPVVVRLSGNNAAEGQRLLAESGLTVEAVDSLDDAAKRIIALLN
;
A
#
# COMPACT_ATOMS: atom_id res chain seq x y z
N ALA A 1 0.06 -13.71 -5.38
CA ALA A 1 -0.51 -13.46 -6.71
C ALA A 1 -2.02 -13.15 -6.68
N GLY A 2 -2.88 -14.03 -6.14
CA GLY A 2 -4.34 -13.83 -6.14
C GLY A 2 -4.81 -12.49 -5.53
N LEU A 3 -4.24 -12.09 -4.38
CA LEU A 3 -4.58 -10.82 -3.73
C LEU A 3 -4.22 -9.59 -4.58
N ALA A 4 -3.10 -9.64 -5.30
CA ALA A 4 -2.69 -8.55 -6.18
C ALA A 4 -3.65 -8.41 -7.37
N MET A 5 -4.09 -9.53 -7.97
CA MET A 5 -5.11 -9.51 -9.03
C MET A 5 -6.44 -8.95 -8.52
N ALA A 6 -6.92 -9.41 -7.37
CA ALA A 6 -8.14 -8.89 -6.75
C ALA A 6 -8.06 -7.39 -6.43
N THR A 7 -6.86 -6.89 -6.10
CA THR A 7 -6.63 -5.45 -5.88
C THR A 7 -6.73 -4.66 -7.18
N MET A 8 -6.25 -5.19 -8.30
CA MET A 8 -6.46 -4.56 -9.61
C MET A 8 -7.93 -4.57 -10.02
N ASP A 9 -8.62 -5.69 -9.77
CA ASP A 9 -10.02 -5.87 -10.16
C ASP A 9 -10.94 -4.91 -9.39
N ILE A 10 -10.70 -4.69 -8.09
CA ILE A 10 -11.53 -3.76 -7.32
C ILE A 10 -11.32 -2.30 -7.75
N ILE A 11 -10.11 -1.90 -8.14
CA ILE A 11 -9.87 -0.56 -8.70
C ILE A 11 -10.64 -0.37 -10.00
N LYS A 12 -10.65 -1.39 -10.86
CA LYS A 12 -11.46 -1.39 -12.09
C LYS A 12 -12.95 -1.37 -11.82
N LEU A 13 -13.41 -2.11 -10.82
CA LEU A 13 -14.82 -2.13 -10.41
C LEU A 13 -15.32 -0.73 -10.02
N TYR A 14 -14.46 0.07 -9.40
CA TYR A 14 -14.75 1.45 -9.02
C TYR A 14 -14.44 2.50 -10.12
N GLY A 15 -14.14 2.06 -11.34
CA GLY A 15 -14.07 2.91 -12.53
C GLY A 15 -12.68 3.45 -12.88
N GLU A 16 -11.64 3.12 -12.10
CA GLU A 16 -10.27 3.57 -12.36
C GLU A 16 -9.40 2.47 -12.96
N GLN A 17 -8.25 2.85 -13.54
CA GLN A 17 -7.31 1.89 -14.13
C GLN A 17 -6.09 1.68 -13.23
N PRO A 18 -5.79 0.44 -12.78
CA PRO A 18 -4.56 0.16 -12.07
C PRO A 18 -3.36 0.36 -13.01
N ALA A 19 -2.36 1.12 -12.55
CA ALA A 19 -1.16 1.41 -13.34
C ALA A 19 -0.27 0.17 -13.54
N ASN A 20 -0.27 -0.75 -12.58
CA ASN A 20 0.59 -1.91 -12.59
C ASN A 20 0.00 -3.10 -11.83
N PHE A 21 0.61 -4.27 -12.06
CA PHE A 21 0.53 -5.43 -11.18
C PHE A 21 1.86 -5.55 -10.44
N LEU A 22 1.84 -5.70 -9.11
CA LEU A 22 3.04 -5.96 -8.32
C LEU A 22 2.72 -6.90 -7.16
N ASP A 23 3.45 -8.01 -7.08
CA ASP A 23 3.37 -8.97 -5.98
C ASP A 23 4.73 -9.07 -5.29
N VAL A 24 4.80 -8.61 -4.05
CA VAL A 24 6.01 -8.71 -3.19
C VAL A 24 6.22 -10.12 -2.61
N GLY A 25 5.25 -11.03 -2.79
CA GLY A 25 5.30 -12.41 -2.31
C GLY A 25 5.21 -12.54 -0.79
N GLY A 26 5.38 -13.76 -0.27
CA GLY A 26 5.25 -14.05 1.17
C GLY A 26 6.37 -13.51 2.06
N GLY A 27 7.46 -12.98 1.46
CA GLY A 27 8.60 -12.41 2.17
C GLY A 27 8.78 -10.95 1.82
N ALA A 28 7.97 -10.09 2.44
CA ALA A 28 8.06 -8.64 2.28
C ALA A 28 9.04 -8.07 3.32
N THR A 29 10.33 -8.08 2.97
CA THR A 29 11.39 -7.43 3.76
C THR A 29 11.38 -5.91 3.50
N GLN A 30 12.06 -5.15 4.34
CA GLN A 30 12.16 -3.70 4.20
C GLN A 30 12.73 -3.30 2.84
N GLU A 31 13.79 -3.96 2.39
CA GLU A 31 14.48 -3.67 1.11
C GLU A 31 13.56 -3.95 -0.08
N ARG A 32 12.77 -5.03 -0.01
CA ARG A 32 11.81 -5.37 -1.07
C ARG A 32 10.66 -4.38 -1.14
N VAL A 33 10.21 -3.87 0.00
CA VAL A 33 9.19 -2.81 0.05
C VAL A 33 9.75 -1.49 -0.48
N SER A 34 10.95 -1.08 -0.06
CA SER A 34 11.61 0.12 -0.63
C SER A 34 11.77 0.00 -2.14
N GLU A 35 12.23 -1.15 -2.63
CA GLU A 35 12.38 -1.35 -4.08
C GLU A 35 11.05 -1.31 -4.82
N ALA A 36 10.01 -1.91 -4.27
CA ALA A 36 8.65 -1.84 -4.82
C ALA A 36 8.20 -0.37 -4.97
N PHE A 37 8.39 0.45 -3.95
CA PHE A 37 8.05 1.88 -4.02
C PHE A 37 8.87 2.61 -5.08
N ARG A 38 10.19 2.39 -5.15
CA ARG A 38 11.05 3.00 -6.19
C ARG A 38 10.59 2.65 -7.60
N LEU A 39 10.25 1.38 -7.85
CA LEU A 39 9.74 0.94 -9.15
C LEU A 39 8.40 1.60 -9.49
N ILE A 40 7.47 1.67 -8.53
CA ILE A 40 6.15 2.28 -8.72
C ILE A 40 6.30 3.76 -9.06
N VAL A 41 7.09 4.53 -8.29
CA VAL A 41 7.21 5.98 -8.51
C VAL A 41 8.10 6.36 -9.71
N SER A 42 8.81 5.39 -10.29
CA SER A 42 9.56 5.62 -11.54
C SER A 42 8.66 5.83 -12.75
N ASP A 43 7.38 5.39 -12.68
CA ASP A 43 6.39 5.65 -13.71
C ASP A 43 5.64 6.96 -13.40
N SER A 44 5.86 7.98 -14.23
CA SER A 44 5.24 9.30 -14.10
C SER A 44 3.71 9.29 -14.29
N LYS A 45 3.12 8.19 -14.76
CA LYS A 45 1.66 8.02 -14.86
C LYS A 45 1.00 7.67 -13.52
N VAL A 46 1.78 7.26 -12.52
CA VAL A 46 1.25 6.91 -11.20
C VAL A 46 0.85 8.18 -10.44
N LYS A 47 -0.42 8.26 -10.05
CA LYS A 47 -0.99 9.40 -9.33
C LYS A 47 -1.22 9.13 -7.84
N ALA A 48 -1.35 7.86 -7.46
CA ALA A 48 -1.64 7.42 -6.11
C ALA A 48 -1.19 5.97 -5.92
N ILE A 49 -0.93 5.55 -4.68
CA ILE A 49 -0.43 4.21 -4.37
C ILE A 49 -1.40 3.51 -3.41
N LEU A 50 -1.91 2.34 -3.80
CA LEU A 50 -2.67 1.45 -2.93
C LEU A 50 -1.80 0.26 -2.52
N VAL A 51 -1.52 0.13 -1.23
CA VAL A 51 -0.83 -1.02 -0.63
C VAL A 51 -1.86 -1.93 0.04
N ASN A 52 -2.00 -3.17 -0.41
CA ASN A 52 -2.92 -4.16 0.18
C ASN A 52 -2.15 -5.38 0.65
N ILE A 53 -2.01 -5.55 1.97
CA ILE A 53 -1.21 -6.61 2.59
C ILE A 53 -2.06 -7.42 3.56
N PHE A 54 -1.98 -8.74 3.38
CA PHE A 54 -2.46 -9.70 4.36
C PHE A 54 -1.27 -10.36 5.07
N GLY A 55 -1.01 -9.93 6.31
CA GLY A 55 0.04 -10.46 7.18
C GLY A 55 -0.34 -11.82 7.77
N GLY A 56 0.26 -12.87 7.25
CA GLY A 56 0.24 -14.20 7.88
C GLY A 56 1.49 -14.40 8.74
N ILE A 57 2.52 -15.00 8.15
CA ILE A 57 3.83 -15.22 8.78
C ILE A 57 4.54 -13.89 9.03
N VAL A 58 4.46 -12.96 8.07
CA VAL A 58 5.02 -11.62 8.22
C VAL A 58 4.04 -10.73 8.97
N ARG A 59 4.52 -10.05 10.01
CA ARG A 59 3.70 -9.17 10.85
C ARG A 59 3.47 -7.83 10.18
N CYS A 60 2.24 -7.33 10.22
CA CYS A 60 1.86 -6.05 9.62
C CYS A 60 2.58 -4.85 10.24
N ASP A 61 2.98 -4.89 11.52
CA ASP A 61 3.76 -3.80 12.13
C ASP A 61 5.18 -3.67 11.55
N MET A 62 5.79 -4.78 11.13
CA MET A 62 7.07 -4.73 10.39
C MET A 62 6.88 -4.13 9.00
N ILE A 63 5.79 -4.50 8.31
CA ILE A 63 5.44 -3.96 6.99
C ILE A 63 5.16 -2.46 7.07
N ALA A 64 4.43 -2.01 8.09
CA ALA A 64 4.17 -0.60 8.32
C ALA A 64 5.47 0.20 8.47
N ARG A 65 6.43 -0.28 9.26
CA ARG A 65 7.76 0.37 9.38
C ARG A 65 8.51 0.41 8.06
N ALA A 66 8.45 -0.67 7.27
CA ALA A 66 9.05 -0.72 5.94
C ALA A 66 8.43 0.30 4.97
N ILE A 67 7.10 0.45 4.99
CA ILE A 67 6.40 1.48 4.20
C ILE A 67 6.84 2.87 4.63
N ILE A 68 6.82 3.17 5.94
CA ILE A 68 7.25 4.47 6.47
C ILE A 68 8.69 4.79 6.07
N HIS A 69 9.58 3.80 6.14
CA HIS A 69 10.96 3.96 5.70
C HIS A 69 11.05 4.27 4.21
N ALA A 70 10.36 3.49 3.36
CA ALA A 70 10.35 3.67 1.92
C ALA A 70 9.80 5.04 1.50
N LEU A 71 8.73 5.51 2.13
CA LEU A 71 8.13 6.82 1.85
C LEU A 71 9.08 7.97 2.19
N ASN A 72 9.79 7.87 3.32
CA ASN A 72 10.80 8.85 3.71
C ASN A 72 12.01 8.83 2.77
N GLU A 73 12.56 7.65 2.50
CA GLU A 73 13.75 7.47 1.67
C GLU A 73 13.54 7.98 0.25
N ALA A 74 12.40 7.65 -0.36
CA ALA A 74 12.07 8.04 -1.73
C ALA A 74 11.41 9.42 -1.83
N SER A 75 11.23 10.15 -0.72
CA SER A 75 10.59 11.48 -0.69
C SER A 75 9.25 11.52 -1.43
N ILE A 76 8.43 10.49 -1.22
CA ILE A 76 7.18 10.29 -1.98
C ILE A 76 6.13 11.26 -1.48
N THR A 77 5.61 12.09 -2.40
CA THR A 77 4.55 13.06 -2.13
C THR A 77 3.17 12.60 -2.59
N LEU A 78 3.11 11.49 -3.34
CA LEU A 78 1.86 10.91 -3.83
C LEU A 78 1.01 10.40 -2.65
N PRO A 79 -0.34 10.51 -2.72
CA PRO A 79 -1.22 9.93 -1.73
C PRO A 79 -1.05 8.41 -1.67
N VAL A 80 -0.90 7.87 -0.46
CA VAL A 80 -0.75 6.44 -0.22
C VAL A 80 -1.89 5.96 0.68
N VAL A 81 -2.63 4.96 0.23
CA VAL A 81 -3.62 4.25 1.04
C VAL A 81 -3.10 2.85 1.32
N VAL A 82 -3.15 2.44 2.58
CA VAL A 82 -2.65 1.15 3.05
C VAL A 82 -3.78 0.37 3.71
N ARG A 83 -4.00 -0.85 3.26
CA ARG A 83 -4.86 -1.82 3.95
C ARG A 83 -3.98 -2.94 4.50
N LEU A 84 -3.95 -3.04 5.83
CA LEU A 84 -3.26 -4.11 6.56
C LEU A 84 -4.29 -5.04 7.19
N SER A 85 -4.11 -6.34 7.06
CA SER A 85 -4.97 -7.33 7.73
C SER A 85 -4.16 -8.53 8.17
N GLY A 86 -4.57 -9.17 9.26
CA GLY A 86 -3.87 -10.32 9.84
C GLY A 86 -2.99 -9.94 11.03
N ASN A 87 -1.85 -10.61 11.16
CA ASN A 87 -1.03 -10.55 12.37
C ASN A 87 -0.49 -9.13 12.63
N ASN A 88 -0.79 -8.57 13.81
CA ASN A 88 -0.45 -7.19 14.22
C ASN A 88 -0.95 -6.09 13.27
N ALA A 89 -2.06 -6.29 12.55
CA ALA A 89 -2.63 -5.28 11.67
C ALA A 89 -2.92 -3.96 12.39
N ALA A 90 -3.57 -4.01 13.56
CA ALA A 90 -3.90 -2.83 14.36
C ALA A 90 -2.66 -2.00 14.75
N GLU A 91 -1.58 -2.67 15.16
CA GLU A 91 -0.32 -1.97 15.47
C GLU A 91 0.31 -1.37 14.21
N GLY A 92 0.26 -2.07 13.08
CA GLY A 92 0.71 -1.51 11.80
C GLY A 92 -0.07 -0.26 11.38
N GLN A 93 -1.40 -0.28 11.52
CA GLN A 93 -2.24 0.89 11.23
C GLN A 93 -1.92 2.06 12.17
N ARG A 94 -1.72 1.80 13.46
CA ARG A 94 -1.30 2.81 14.45
C ARG A 94 0.02 3.47 14.07
N LEU A 95 1.02 2.67 13.68
CA LEU A 95 2.32 3.20 13.23
C LEU A 95 2.20 4.10 12.00
N LEU A 96 1.35 3.73 11.04
CA LEU A 96 1.11 4.56 9.84
C LEU A 96 0.43 5.88 10.21
N ALA A 97 -0.59 5.84 11.06
CA ALA A 97 -1.31 7.04 11.52
C ALA A 97 -0.41 8.00 12.32
N GLU A 98 0.50 7.47 13.14
CA GLU A 98 1.45 8.26 13.95
C GLU A 98 2.66 8.78 13.14
N SER A 99 2.81 8.38 11.87
CA SER A 99 4.03 8.67 11.09
C SER A 99 4.18 10.13 10.64
N GLY A 100 3.09 10.90 10.59
CA GLY A 100 3.07 12.26 10.04
C GLY A 100 3.25 12.34 8.51
N LEU A 101 3.27 11.21 7.81
CA LEU A 101 3.38 11.12 6.36
C LEU A 101 2.01 11.19 5.69
N THR A 102 1.98 11.47 4.38
CA THR A 102 0.78 11.42 3.53
C THR A 102 0.37 9.97 3.25
N VAL A 103 0.05 9.23 4.31
CA VAL A 103 -0.35 7.83 4.28
C VAL A 103 -1.58 7.62 5.15
N GLU A 104 -2.56 6.91 4.60
CA GLU A 104 -3.81 6.60 5.29
C GLU A 104 -3.98 5.09 5.41
N ALA A 105 -4.25 4.63 6.63
CA ALA A 105 -4.55 3.23 6.89
C ALA A 105 -6.07 3.01 6.97
N VAL A 106 -6.56 1.98 6.28
CA VAL A 106 -7.99 1.61 6.25
C VAL A 106 -8.21 0.13 6.54
N ASP A 107 -9.44 -0.24 6.86
CA ASP A 107 -9.76 -1.58 7.39
C ASP A 107 -10.10 -2.61 6.30
N SER A 108 -10.85 -2.20 5.29
CA SER A 108 -11.32 -3.10 4.23
C SER A 108 -10.72 -2.78 2.87
N LEU A 109 -10.70 -3.79 1.99
CA LEU A 109 -10.27 -3.59 0.59
C LEU A 109 -11.22 -2.64 -0.15
N ASP A 110 -12.50 -2.66 0.20
CA ASP A 110 -13.53 -1.79 -0.35
C ASP A 110 -13.29 -0.32 0.01
N ASP A 111 -13.02 -0.06 1.29
CA ASP A 111 -12.67 1.28 1.77
C ASP A 111 -11.37 1.77 1.12
N ALA A 112 -10.39 0.88 0.97
CA ALA A 112 -9.13 1.22 0.34
C ALA A 112 -9.30 1.64 -1.13
N ALA A 113 -10.13 0.92 -1.88
CA ALA A 113 -10.45 1.25 -3.26
C ALA A 113 -11.24 2.57 -3.37
N LYS A 114 -12.29 2.76 -2.56
CA LYS A 114 -13.04 4.03 -2.53
C LYS A 114 -12.16 5.20 -2.16
N ARG A 115 -11.28 5.03 -1.16
CA ARG A 115 -10.43 6.10 -0.65
C ARG A 115 -9.37 6.51 -1.64
N ILE A 116 -8.66 5.56 -2.25
CA ILE A 116 -7.61 5.90 -3.21
C ILE A 116 -8.18 6.63 -4.43
N ILE A 117 -9.37 6.25 -4.89
CA ILE A 117 -10.06 6.88 -6.02
C ILE A 117 -10.55 8.29 -5.65
N ALA A 118 -11.04 8.49 -4.42
CA ALA A 118 -11.41 9.82 -3.94
C ALA A 118 -10.22 10.80 -3.90
N LEU A 119 -8.98 10.31 -3.79
CA LEU A 119 -7.75 11.11 -3.79
C LEU A 119 -7.21 11.41 -5.20
N LEU A 120 -7.82 10.87 -6.26
CA LEU A 120 -7.43 11.14 -7.66
C LEU A 120 -8.14 12.37 -8.26
N ASN A 121 -9.18 12.88 -7.59
CA ASN A 121 -10.00 14.03 -7.99
C ASN A 121 -9.66 15.28 -7.17
#